data_AF-A0A2W2AKG3-F1
#
_entry.id   AF-A0A2W2AKG3-F1
#
_cell.length_a   1.000
_cell.length_b   1.000
_cell.length_c   1.000
_cell.angle_alpha   90.00
_cell.angle_beta   90.00
_cell.angle_gamma   90.00
#
_symmetry.space_group_name_H-M   'P 1'
#
loop_
_entity.id
_entity.type
_entity.pdbx_description
1 polymer ?
#
loop_
_entity_poly.entity_id
_entity_poly.type
_entity_poly.pdbx_seq_one_letter_code
_entity_poly.pdbx_strand_id
1 'polypeptide(L)'
;MSLWCPAKKGIVNLYVPRPTPELQRPGRRKLPMTVSAGGETATFAGKVDIIASSPTSSIEVEIPVDSPLLKALEKADRFTVTVNSEQVVFPLYDADVTALLGLCRKS
;
A
#
# COMPACT_ATOMS: atom_id res chain seq x y z
N MET A 1 5.55 7.21 0.46
CA MET A 1 4.97 5.85 0.41
C MET A 1 6.12 4.87 0.41
N SER A 2 5.95 3.71 1.03
CA SER A 2 6.95 2.65 1.00
C SER A 2 6.29 1.29 0.74
N LEU A 3 7.01 0.46 -0.03
CA LEU A 3 6.76 -0.97 -0.15
C LEU A 3 7.85 -1.69 0.64
N TRP A 4 7.47 -2.61 1.52
CA TRP A 4 8.42 -3.38 2.32
C TRP A 4 7.88 -4.76 2.62
N CYS A 5 8.72 -5.67 3.10
CA CYS A 5 8.25 -6.95 3.59
C CYS A 5 9.18 -7.52 4.66
N PRO A 6 8.65 -8.35 5.57
CA PRO A 6 9.49 -9.26 6.32
C PRO A 6 9.99 -10.36 5.37
N ALA A 7 11.31 -10.57 5.32
CA ALA A 7 11.93 -11.52 4.41
C ALA A 7 11.28 -12.92 4.51
N LYS A 8 11.03 -13.54 3.35
CA LYS A 8 10.50 -14.91 3.22
C LYS A 8 9.13 -15.16 3.89
N LYS A 9 8.30 -14.13 4.09
CA LYS A 9 6.94 -14.31 4.64
C LYS A 9 5.83 -14.44 3.58
N GLY A 10 6.13 -14.13 2.32
CA GLY A 10 5.16 -14.17 1.23
C GLY A 10 4.12 -13.05 1.28
N ILE A 11 4.43 -11.94 1.97
CA ILE A 11 3.58 -10.77 2.12
C ILE A 11 4.41 -9.53 1.81
N VAL A 12 3.79 -8.56 1.15
CA VAL A 12 4.30 -7.21 0.93
C VAL A 12 3.40 -6.22 1.65
N ASN A 13 3.98 -5.34 2.44
CA ASN A 13 3.31 -4.22 3.06
C ASN A 13 3.41 -2.99 2.16
N LEU A 14 2.27 -2.36 1.92
CA LEU A 14 2.21 -1.05 1.27
C LEU A 14 1.79 -0.02 2.32
N TYR A 15 2.73 0.84 2.70
CA TYR A 15 2.55 1.91 3.66
C TYR A 15 2.35 3.25 2.94
N VAL A 16 1.23 3.91 3.23
CA VAL A 16 0.88 5.20 2.63
C VAL A 16 0.72 6.26 3.72
N PRO A 17 1.65 7.23 3.83
CA PRO A 17 1.45 8.37 4.71
C PRO A 17 0.33 9.24 4.16
N ARG A 18 -0.67 9.54 4.98
CA ARG A 18 -1.84 10.35 4.59
C ARG A 18 -2.23 11.26 5.75
N PRO A 19 -1.99 12.58 5.64
CA PRO A 19 -2.48 13.54 6.62
C PRO A 19 -3.89 13.97 6.23
N THR A 20 -4.89 13.09 6.32
CA THR A 20 -6.28 13.48 6.03
C THR A 20 -7.14 13.41 7.29
N PRO A 21 -7.98 14.43 7.57
CA PRO A 21 -8.83 14.48 8.76
C PRO A 21 -9.74 13.25 8.90
N GLU A 22 -10.04 12.57 7.80
CA GLU A 22 -10.88 11.37 7.80
C GLU A 22 -10.22 10.15 8.44
N LEU A 23 -8.90 10.02 8.29
CA LEU A 23 -8.13 8.98 8.97
C LEU A 23 -8.01 9.25 10.47
N GLN A 24 -8.13 10.50 10.89
CA GLN A 24 -8.06 10.92 12.29
C GLN A 24 -9.38 10.73 13.05
N ARG A 25 -10.46 10.27 12.39
CA ARG A 25 -11.74 10.03 13.07
C ARG A 25 -11.60 8.91 14.10
N PRO A 26 -11.89 9.17 15.39
CA PRO A 26 -11.81 8.16 16.43
C PRO A 26 -12.71 6.96 16.10
N GLY A 27 -12.18 5.74 16.17
CA GLY A 27 -12.95 4.50 16.09
C GLY A 27 -12.80 3.68 14.81
N ARG A 28 -12.28 4.22 13.70
CA ARG A 28 -12.02 3.44 12.47
C ARG A 28 -10.57 2.94 12.43
N ARG A 29 -10.34 1.73 12.95
CA ARG A 29 -9.02 1.06 12.89
C ARG A 29 -8.67 0.48 11.52
N LYS A 30 -9.68 0.28 10.66
CA LYS A 30 -9.51 -0.24 9.30
C LYS A 30 -10.36 0.55 8.31
N LEU A 31 -9.83 0.77 7.11
CA LEU A 31 -10.52 1.42 5.99
C LEU A 31 -10.26 0.67 4.69
N PRO A 32 -11.24 0.64 3.76
CA PRO A 32 -11.00 0.09 2.44
C PRO A 32 -9.96 0.97 1.70
N MET A 33 -8.92 0.31 1.21
CA MET A 33 -7.89 0.91 0.38
C MET A 33 -7.86 0.17 -0.95
N THR A 34 -8.23 0.88 -2.02
CA THR A 34 -8.18 0.35 -3.39
C THR A 34 -6.88 0.76 -4.03
N VAL A 35 -6.18 -0.19 -4.62
CA VAL A 35 -4.92 0.01 -5.31
C VAL A 35 -5.09 -0.43 -6.76
N SER A 36 -4.69 0.43 -7.70
CA SER A 36 -4.78 0.17 -9.14
C SER A 36 -3.44 0.43 -9.82
N ALA A 37 -2.97 -0.54 -10.60
CA ALA A 37 -1.71 -0.47 -11.36
C ALA A 37 -1.82 -1.35 -12.61
N GLY A 38 -1.33 -0.88 -13.77
CA GLY A 38 -1.22 -1.71 -14.98
C GLY A 38 -2.52 -2.41 -15.43
N GLY A 39 -3.70 -1.81 -15.16
CA GLY A 39 -5.01 -2.41 -15.45
C GLY A 39 -5.55 -3.34 -14.35
N GLU A 40 -4.73 -3.76 -13.40
CA GLU A 40 -5.16 -4.51 -12.22
C GLU A 40 -5.68 -3.59 -11.13
N THR A 41 -6.73 -4.02 -10.43
CA THR A 41 -7.30 -3.30 -9.29
C THR A 41 -7.65 -4.27 -8.17
N ALA A 42 -7.23 -3.96 -6.95
CA ALA A 42 -7.57 -4.74 -5.77
C ALA A 42 -7.90 -3.83 -4.59
N THR A 43 -8.81 -4.28 -3.72
CA THR A 43 -9.22 -3.56 -2.50
C THR A 43 -8.84 -4.37 -1.27
N PHE A 44 -8.19 -3.71 -0.32
CA PHE A 44 -7.71 -4.31 0.92
C PHE A 44 -8.28 -3.56 2.13
N ALA A 45 -8.36 -4.25 3.27
CA ALA A 45 -8.70 -3.62 4.54
C ALA A 45 -7.43 -3.01 5.16
N GLY A 46 -7.15 -1.75 4.85
CA GLY A 46 -5.98 -1.05 5.34
C GLY A 46 -6.08 -0.68 6.82
N LYS A 47 -5.05 -1.03 7.59
CA LYS A 47 -4.91 -0.68 8.99
C LYS A 47 -4.54 0.79 9.08
N VAL A 48 -5.34 1.57 9.80
CA VAL A 48 -5.07 2.99 10.04
C VAL A 48 -4.22 3.10 11.30
N ASP A 49 -3.11 3.84 11.20
CA ASP A 49 -2.32 4.25 12.35
C ASP A 49 -2.39 5.76 12.52
N ILE A 50 -2.77 6.19 13.72
CA ILE A 50 -2.93 7.59 14.11
C ILE A 50 -1.87 7.85 15.18
N ILE A 51 -0.85 8.61 14.80
CA ILE A 51 0.19 9.00 15.75
C ILE A 51 -0.38 10.16 16.58
N ALA A 52 -0.76 9.88 17.83
CA ALA A 52 -1.44 10.86 18.70
C ALA A 52 -0.66 12.18 18.90
N SER A 53 0.66 12.16 18.71
CA SER A 53 1.57 13.32 18.83
C SER A 53 1.93 13.97 17.48
N SER A 54 1.38 13.51 16.36
CA SER A 54 1.70 14.04 15.02
C SER A 54 0.42 14.37 14.26
N PRO A 55 0.40 15.42 13.42
CA PRO A 55 -0.69 15.63 12.47
C PRO A 55 -0.75 14.54 11.38
N THR A 56 0.22 13.61 11.35
CA THR A 56 0.31 12.57 10.32
C THR A 56 -0.38 11.29 10.75
N SER A 57 -1.33 10.85 9.93
CA SER A 57 -1.85 9.49 9.94
C SER A 57 -1.26 8.68 8.79
N SER A 58 -1.43 7.36 8.86
CA SER A 58 -1.05 6.46 7.78
C SER A 58 -2.06 5.34 7.63
N ILE A 59 -2.04 4.73 6.46
CA ILE A 59 -2.77 3.49 6.19
C ILE A 59 -1.80 2.48 5.60
N GLU A 60 -1.89 1.25 6.08
CA GLU A 60 -1.03 0.15 5.64
C GLU A 60 -1.86 -1.08 5.31
N VAL A 61 -1.50 -1.75 4.21
CA VAL A 61 -2.14 -3.00 3.77
C VAL A 61 -1.11 -4.10 3.59
N GLU A 62 -1.50 -5.32 3.96
CA GLU A 62 -0.76 -6.53 3.65
C GLU A 62 -1.29 -7.12 2.33
N ILE A 63 -0.39 -7.34 1.37
CA ILE A 63 -0.69 -7.89 0.05
C ILE A 63 0.08 -9.21 -0.10
N PRO A 64 -0.59 -10.33 -0.44
CA PRO A 64 0.12 -11.57 -0.76
C PRO A 64 1.13 -11.35 -1.89
N VAL A 65 2.35 -11.87 -1.76
CA VAL A 65 3.44 -11.64 -2.74
C VAL A 65 3.08 -12.09 -4.16
N ASP A 66 2.19 -13.08 -4.28
CA ASP A 66 1.72 -13.63 -5.56
C ASP A 66 0.48 -12.90 -6.11
N SER A 67 0.11 -11.76 -5.52
CA SER A 67 -1.03 -10.96 -5.97
C SER A 67 -0.83 -10.47 -7.42
N PRO A 68 -1.86 -10.59 -8.29
CA PRO A 68 -1.81 -10.02 -9.63
C PRO A 68 -1.47 -8.51 -9.64
N LEU A 69 -1.89 -7.78 -8.61
CA LEU A 69 -1.58 -6.38 -8.44
C LEU A 69 -0.07 -6.12 -8.33
N LEU A 70 0.67 -6.94 -7.56
CA LEU A 70 2.12 -6.78 -7.41
C LEU A 70 2.85 -7.07 -8.73
N LYS A 71 2.37 -8.05 -9.50
CA LYS A 71 2.87 -8.32 -10.85
C LYS A 71 2.61 -7.17 -11.82
N ALA A 72 1.48 -6.49 -11.68
CA ALA A 72 1.19 -5.29 -12.46
C ALA A 72 2.08 -4.11 -12.06
N LEU A 73 2.41 -3.98 -10.77
CA LEU A 73 3.33 -2.97 -10.25
C LEU A 73 4.76 -3.14 -10.80
N GLU A 74 5.23 -4.37 -11.03
CA GLU A 74 6.55 -4.63 -11.64
C GLU A 74 6.73 -3.96 -13.02
N LYS A 75 5.63 -3.66 -13.73
CA LYS A 75 5.64 -3.12 -15.09
C LYS A 75 5.03 -1.73 -15.20
N ALA A 76 4.58 -1.16 -14.08
CA ALA A 76 3.86 0.10 -14.09
C ALA A 76 4.79 1.26 -13.74
N ASP A 77 4.66 2.37 -14.46
CA ASP A 77 5.40 3.61 -14.14
C ASP A 77 4.84 4.34 -12.91
N ARG A 78 3.58 4.02 -12.57
CA ARG A 78 2.83 4.63 -11.47
C ARG A 78 1.71 3.71 -11.02
N PHE A 79 1.22 3.94 -9.82
CA PHE A 79 -0.01 3.32 -9.34
C PHE A 79 -0.86 4.32 -8.58
N THR A 80 -2.12 3.94 -8.39
CA THR A 80 -3.13 4.77 -7.78
C THR A 80 -3.59 4.12 -6.49
N VAL A 81 -3.72 4.91 -5.43
CA VAL A 81 -4.33 4.52 -4.15
C VAL A 81 -5.57 5.36 -3.93
N THR A 82 -6.69 4.70 -3.68
CA THR A 82 -7.97 5.35 -3.35
C THR A 82 -8.40 4.94 -1.94
N VAL A 83 -8.69 5.94 -1.11
CA VAL A 83 -9.22 5.76 0.26
C VAL A 83 -10.35 6.77 0.47
N ASN A 84 -11.54 6.34 0.88
CA ASN A 84 -12.71 7.20 1.10
C ASN A 84 -12.99 8.23 -0.03
N SER A 85 -12.84 7.82 -1.29
CA SER A 85 -13.00 8.70 -2.48
C SER A 85 -11.84 9.65 -2.78
N GLU A 86 -10.83 9.72 -1.91
CA GLU A 86 -9.61 10.47 -2.21
C GLU A 86 -8.60 9.58 -2.95
N GLN A 87 -8.21 10.04 -4.13
CA GLN A 87 -7.26 9.36 -5.00
C GLN A 87 -5.88 10.03 -4.90
N VAL A 88 -4.83 9.23 -4.74
CA VAL A 88 -3.44 9.69 -4.83
C VAL A 88 -2.68 8.78 -5.79
N VAL A 89 -1.90 9.39 -6.67
CA VAL A 89 -1.05 8.71 -7.64
C VAL A 89 0.38 8.74 -7.14
N PHE A 90 1.03 7.58 -7.09
CA PHE A 90 2.44 7.45 -6.72
C PHE A 90 3.26 7.05 -7.93
N PRO A 91 4.34 7.78 -8.27
CA PRO A 91 5.30 7.31 -9.25
C PRO A 91 6.07 6.10 -8.73
N LEU A 92 6.50 5.23 -9.64
CA LEU A 92 7.38 4.09 -9.37
C LEU A 92 8.74 4.24 -10.06
N TYR A 93 9.07 5.43 -10.57
CA TYR A 93 10.40 5.71 -11.12
C TYR A 93 11.46 5.34 -10.06
N ASP A 94 12.42 4.51 -10.46
CA ASP A 94 13.51 3.96 -9.62
C ASP A 94 13.11 3.01 -8.49
N ALA A 95 11.83 2.61 -8.39
CA ALA A 95 11.42 1.57 -7.46
C ALA A 95 11.74 0.18 -8.04
N ASP A 96 12.76 -0.49 -7.51
CA ASP A 96 13.07 -1.89 -7.85
C ASP A 96 12.08 -2.86 -7.17
N VAL A 97 10.83 -2.80 -7.65
CA VAL A 97 9.73 -3.66 -7.18
C VAL A 97 10.09 -5.13 -7.39
N THR A 98 10.73 -5.46 -8.51
CA THR A 98 11.15 -6.83 -8.83
C THR A 98 12.10 -7.40 -7.78
N ALA A 99 13.16 -6.66 -7.42
CA ALA A 99 14.08 -7.10 -6.38
C ALA A 99 13.40 -7.24 -5.03
N LEU A 100 12.53 -6.29 -4.66
CA LEU A 100 11.74 -6.39 -3.43
C LEU A 100 10.89 -7.67 -3.40
N LEU A 101 10.10 -7.94 -4.44
CA LEU A 101 9.26 -9.14 -4.50
C LEU A 101 10.09 -10.42 -4.42
N GLY A 102 11.28 -10.44 -5.02
CA GLY A 102 12.25 -11.52 -4.87
C GLY A 102 12.60 -11.82 -3.41
N LEU A 103 12.82 -10.79 -2.58
CA LEU A 103 13.11 -10.93 -1.15
C LEU A 103 11.89 -11.39 -0.32
N CYS A 104 10.69 -11.03 -0.75
CA CYS A 104 9.46 -11.31 -0.02
C CYS A 104 8.94 -12.74 -0.24
N ARG A 105 9.26 -13.37 -1.38
CA ARG A 105 8.83 -14.73 -1.70
C ARG A 105 9.30 -15.73 -0.64
N LYS A 106 8.42 -16.66 -0.27
CA LYS A 106 8.76 -17.77 0.65
C LYS A 106 9.83 -18.62 -0.05
N SER A 107 10.86 -19.01 0.71
CA SER A 107 11.81 -20.06 0.28
C SER A 107 11.21 -21.44 0.49
#